data_AF-A0A132NVV7-F1
#
_entry.id   AF-A0A132NVV7-F1
#
_cell.length_a   1.000
_cell.length_b   1.000
_cell.length_c   1.000
_cell.angle_alpha   90.00
_cell.angle_beta   90.00
_cell.angle_gamma   90.00
#
_symmetry.space_group_name_H-M   'P 1'
#
loop_
_entity.id
_entity.type
_entity.pdbx_description
1 polymer ?
#
loop_
_entity_poly.entity_id
_entity_poly.type
_entity_poly.pdbx_seq_one_letter_code
_entity_poly.pdbx_strand_id
1 'polypeptide(L)'
;MQIINREHPTLVTNVEVYHMLRHRYYRQATGNAEGGLFKKQLAMELQMHHYLKPKVKHITKEMFIQLWNYLGPENHFTDLHRFQILNDIPQTPAELSAVLQDSEYFTEDRIEEVFAFLSQFLKPPNPPSSDN
;
A
#
# COMPACT_ATOMS: atom_id res chain seq x y z
N MET A 1 -1.66 -30.75 6.17
CA MET A 1 -2.36 -29.46 5.93
C MET A 1 -2.94 -29.51 4.52
N GLN A 2 -4.24 -29.26 4.36
CA GLN A 2 -4.89 -29.16 3.04
C GLN A 2 -5.23 -27.69 2.78
N ILE A 3 -4.95 -27.22 1.56
CA ILE A 3 -5.22 -25.84 1.14
C ILE A 3 -6.58 -25.84 0.44
N ILE A 4 -7.53 -25.06 0.98
CA ILE A 4 -8.94 -25.10 0.55
C ILE A 4 -9.20 -24.14 -0.62
N ASN A 5 -8.55 -22.96 -0.64
CA ASN A 5 -8.77 -21.90 -1.63
C ASN A 5 -7.51 -21.57 -2.43
N ARG A 6 -6.93 -22.57 -3.11
CA ARG A 6 -5.72 -22.36 -3.91
C ARG A 6 -5.99 -21.53 -5.18
N GLU A 7 -7.17 -21.68 -5.77
CA GLU A 7 -7.50 -21.11 -7.07
C GLU A 7 -7.96 -19.64 -7.00
N HIS A 8 -8.41 -19.19 -5.82
CA HIS A 8 -8.87 -17.83 -5.58
C HIS A 8 -8.21 -17.23 -4.33
N PRO A 9 -6.90 -16.94 -4.38
CA PRO A 9 -6.23 -16.27 -3.27
C PRO A 9 -6.81 -14.87 -3.09
N THR A 10 -7.04 -14.48 -1.84
CA THR A 10 -7.39 -13.09 -1.52
C THR A 10 -6.17 -12.21 -1.77
N LEU A 11 -6.30 -11.25 -2.68
CA LEU A 11 -5.28 -10.25 -2.93
C LEU A 11 -5.18 -9.31 -1.72
N VAL A 12 -3.96 -9.03 -1.28
CA VAL A 12 -3.66 -8.12 -0.16
C VAL A 12 -2.61 -7.13 -0.62
N THR A 13 -2.84 -5.85 -0.40
CA THR A 13 -1.92 -4.78 -0.81
C THR A 13 -0.74 -4.64 0.13
N ASN A 14 0.37 -4.11 -0.38
CA ASN A 14 1.57 -3.76 0.41
C ASN A 14 1.25 -2.81 1.58
N VAL A 15 0.26 -1.92 1.42
CA VAL A 15 -0.22 -1.03 2.49
C VAL A 15 -0.85 -1.84 3.63
N GLU A 16 -1.75 -2.76 3.30
CA GLU A 16 -2.41 -3.63 4.29
C GLU A 16 -1.40 -4.54 4.99
N VAL A 17 -0.50 -5.17 4.24
CA VAL A 17 0.57 -6.01 4.80
C VAL A 17 1.44 -5.21 5.78
N TYR A 18 1.83 -3.99 5.43
CA TYR A 18 2.61 -3.15 6.34
C TYR A 18 1.85 -2.85 7.65
N HIS A 19 0.58 -2.45 7.59
CA HIS A 19 -0.20 -2.17 8.80
C HIS A 19 -0.42 -3.43 9.65
N MET A 20 -0.65 -4.59 9.02
CA MET A 20 -0.73 -5.88 9.71
C MET A 20 0.57 -6.21 10.46
N LEU A 21 1.72 -6.06 9.79
CA LEU A 21 3.03 -6.31 10.40
C LEU A 21 3.31 -5.31 11.52
N ARG A 22 3.03 -4.02 11.31
CA ARG A 22 3.19 -2.96 12.32
C ARG A 22 2.39 -3.27 13.60
N HIS A 23 1.13 -3.70 13.46
CA HIS A 23 0.31 -4.10 14.61
C HIS A 23 0.88 -5.31 15.36
N ARG A 24 1.42 -6.30 14.64
CA ARG A 24 2.09 -7.46 15.26
C ARG A 24 3.36 -7.04 16.02
N TYR A 25 4.19 -6.18 15.43
CA TYR A 25 5.36 -5.61 16.11
C TYR A 25 4.99 -4.91 17.39
N TYR A 26 3.96 -4.06 17.36
CA TYR A 26 3.52 -3.31 18.53
C TYR A 26 3.08 -4.25 19.66
N ARG A 27 2.25 -5.27 19.37
CA ARG A 27 1.79 -6.24 20.37
C ARG A 27 2.93 -7.05 21.01
N GLN A 28 3.96 -7.39 20.23
CA GLN A 28 5.15 -8.06 20.74
C GLN A 28 5.99 -7.13 21.62
N ALA A 29 6.23 -5.89 21.17
CA ALA A 29 7.02 -4.92 21.91
C ALA A 29 6.37 -4.54 23.25
N THR A 30 5.04 -4.52 23.32
CA THR A 30 4.27 -4.21 24.54
C THR A 30 4.06 -5.43 25.45
N GLY A 31 4.73 -6.56 25.21
CA GLY A 31 4.71 -7.74 26.09
C GLY A 31 3.40 -8.54 26.14
N ASN A 32 2.39 -8.20 25.34
CA ASN A 32 1.08 -8.86 25.35
C ASN A 32 0.98 -10.06 24.39
N ALA A 33 2.08 -10.43 23.71
CA ALA A 33 2.11 -11.58 22.82
C ALA A 33 2.54 -12.84 23.58
N GLU A 34 1.59 -13.49 24.25
CA GLU A 34 1.72 -14.88 24.70
C GLU A 34 1.77 -15.81 23.48
N GLY A 35 2.96 -15.98 22.91
CA GLY A 35 3.15 -16.85 21.76
C GLY A 35 4.55 -16.68 21.21
N GLY A 36 5.43 -17.60 21.55
CA GLY A 36 6.78 -17.67 21.00
C GLY A 36 6.72 -17.82 19.49
N LEU A 37 6.76 -16.70 18.77
CA LEU A 37 7.00 -16.70 17.33
C LEU A 37 8.35 -17.37 17.09
N PHE A 38 8.35 -18.40 16.24
CA PHE A 38 9.59 -19.02 15.80
C PHE A 38 10.53 -17.93 15.27
N LYS A 39 11.78 -17.89 15.75
CA LYS A 39 12.78 -16.87 15.37
C LYS A 39 12.85 -16.61 13.86
N LYS A 40 12.60 -17.65 13.04
CA LYS A 40 12.54 -17.56 11.58
C LYS A 40 11.34 -16.75 11.06
N GLN A 41 10.15 -16.93 11.63
CA GLN A 41 8.96 -16.16 11.26
C GLN A 41 9.14 -14.68 11.58
N LEU A 42 9.65 -14.38 12.77
CA LEU A 42 9.91 -13.00 13.19
C LEU A 42 10.93 -12.30 12.28
N ALA A 43 11.98 -13.01 11.86
CA ALA A 43 12.97 -12.48 10.93
C ALA A 43 12.36 -12.15 9.56
N MET A 44 11.50 -13.03 9.02
CA MET A 44 10.80 -12.77 7.75
C MET A 44 9.84 -11.58 7.85
N GLU A 45 9.06 -11.51 8.94
CA GLU A 45 8.17 -10.39 9.22
C GLU A 45 8.96 -9.06 9.32
N LEU A 46 10.17 -9.10 9.91
CA LEU A 46 11.03 -7.91 10.08
C LEU A 46 11.53 -7.43 8.72
N GLN A 47 12.02 -8.36 7.90
CA GLN A 47 12.50 -8.07 6.55
C GLN A 47 11.39 -7.45 5.69
N MET A 48 10.18 -8.02 5.71
CA MET A 48 9.03 -7.46 4.99
C MET A 48 8.64 -6.08 5.51
N HIS A 49 8.61 -5.90 6.83
CA HIS A 49 8.30 -4.60 7.42
C HIS A 49 9.34 -3.54 7.02
N HIS A 50 10.63 -3.86 7.06
CA HIS A 50 11.70 -2.95 6.63
C HIS A 50 11.63 -2.60 5.14
N TYR A 51 11.28 -3.57 4.30
CA TYR A 51 11.08 -3.37 2.86
C TYR A 51 9.89 -2.43 2.57
N LEU A 52 8.77 -2.60 3.26
CA LEU A 52 7.54 -1.84 3.01
C LEU A 52 7.54 -0.45 3.66
N LYS A 53 8.16 -0.30 4.84
CA LYS A 53 8.18 0.94 5.63
C LYS A 53 8.50 2.22 4.82
N PRO A 54 9.56 2.30 4.00
CA PRO A 54 9.86 3.54 3.26
C PRO A 54 8.76 3.91 2.27
N LYS A 55 8.06 2.91 1.71
CA LYS A 55 7.03 3.10 0.68
C LYS A 55 5.68 3.51 1.28
N VAL A 56 5.26 2.90 2.37
CA VAL A 56 3.85 2.98 2.83
C VAL A 56 3.65 3.51 4.26
N LYS A 57 4.72 3.84 5.03
CA LYS A 57 4.55 4.21 6.46
C LYS A 57 3.63 5.39 6.71
N HIS A 58 3.55 6.31 5.75
CA HIS A 58 2.85 7.59 5.87
C HIS A 58 1.36 7.46 5.50
N ILE A 59 0.97 6.35 4.88
CA ILE A 59 -0.41 6.09 4.47
C ILE A 59 -1.18 5.60 5.68
N THR A 60 -2.08 6.42 6.23
CA THR A 60 -2.98 5.99 7.30
C THR A 60 -4.11 5.12 6.76
N LYS A 61 -4.90 4.51 7.66
CA LYS A 61 -6.08 3.72 7.25
C LYS A 61 -7.10 4.59 6.53
N GLU A 62 -7.30 5.82 7.00
CA GLU A 62 -8.24 6.80 6.43
C GLU A 62 -7.78 7.23 5.04
N MET A 63 -6.49 7.51 4.87
CA MET A 63 -5.89 7.80 3.57
C MET A 63 -6.04 6.63 2.61
N PHE A 64 -5.82 5.40 3.08
CA PHE A 64 -6.00 4.20 2.27
C PHE A 64 -7.44 4.03 1.79
N ILE A 65 -8.45 4.26 2.64
CA ILE A 65 -9.87 4.20 2.25
C ILE A 65 -10.19 5.24 1.17
N GLN A 66 -9.68 6.47 1.31
CA GLN A 66 -9.88 7.53 0.31
C GLN A 66 -9.23 7.17 -1.03
N LEU A 67 -7.99 6.68 -1.02
CA LEU A 67 -7.31 6.19 -2.22
C LEU A 67 -8.04 5.01 -2.85
N TRP A 68 -8.54 4.08 -2.04
CA TRP A 68 -9.29 2.92 -2.52
C TRP A 68 -10.54 3.32 -3.30
N ASN A 69 -11.27 4.31 -2.79
CA ASN A 69 -12.46 4.84 -3.43
C ASN A 69 -12.11 5.66 -4.69
N TYR A 70 -11.06 6.48 -4.63
CA TYR A 70 -10.60 7.24 -5.80
C TYR A 70 -10.16 6.31 -6.94
N LEU A 71 -9.41 5.25 -6.63
CA LEU A 71 -8.97 4.24 -7.60
C LEU A 71 -10.08 3.21 -7.89
N GLY A 72 -11.34 3.61 -7.80
CA GLY A 72 -12.51 2.78 -8.07
C GLY A 72 -12.98 2.84 -9.53
N PRO A 73 -13.95 1.99 -9.89
CA PRO A 73 -14.55 1.98 -11.23
C PRO A 73 -15.26 3.28 -11.59
N GLU A 74 -15.71 4.06 -10.58
CA GLU A 74 -16.30 5.39 -10.79
C GLU A 74 -15.33 6.37 -11.47
N ASN A 75 -14.02 6.17 -11.28
CA ASN A 75 -12.96 6.94 -11.94
C ASN A 75 -12.24 6.10 -13.01
N HIS A 76 -12.89 5.07 -13.55
CA HIS A 76 -12.40 4.22 -14.65
C HIS A 76 -11.18 3.35 -14.33
N PHE A 77 -10.87 3.12 -13.05
CA PHE A 77 -9.85 2.16 -12.65
C PHE A 77 -10.45 0.75 -12.55
N THR A 78 -9.71 -0.23 -13.06
CA THR A 78 -10.01 -1.64 -12.81
C THR A 78 -9.49 -2.06 -11.43
N ASP A 79 -10.00 -3.17 -10.90
CA ASP A 79 -9.48 -3.75 -9.66
C ASP A 79 -7.97 -4.06 -9.76
N LEU A 80 -7.49 -4.43 -10.96
CA LEU A 80 -6.08 -4.67 -11.21
C LEU A 80 -5.25 -3.38 -11.18
N HIS A 81 -5.71 -2.31 -11.83
CA HIS A 81 -5.03 -0.99 -11.77
C HIS A 81 -4.91 -0.53 -10.32
N ARG A 82 -6.03 -0.56 -9.58
CA ARG A 82 -6.06 -0.19 -8.17
C ARG A 82 -5.05 -1.00 -7.37
N PHE A 83 -5.02 -2.31 -7.57
CA PHE A 83 -4.10 -3.20 -6.86
C PHE A 83 -2.64 -2.89 -7.19
N GLN A 84 -2.29 -2.67 -8.47
CA GLN A 84 -0.92 -2.36 -8.89
C GLN A 84 -0.46 -1.00 -8.35
N ILE A 85 -1.30 0.05 -8.48
CA ILE A 85 -1.00 1.39 -7.99
C ILE A 85 -0.76 1.37 -6.46
N LEU A 86 -1.61 0.68 -5.70
CA LEU A 86 -1.47 0.60 -4.24
C LEU A 86 -0.28 -0.27 -3.78
N ASN A 87 0.22 -1.16 -4.62
CA ASN A 87 1.39 -1.97 -4.31
C ASN A 87 2.70 -1.26 -4.58
N ASP A 88 2.81 -0.61 -5.74
CA ASP A 88 4.08 -0.05 -6.20
C ASP A 88 4.22 1.44 -5.89
N ILE A 89 3.10 2.15 -5.75
CA ILE A 89 3.03 3.60 -5.53
C ILE A 89 3.90 4.34 -6.56
N PRO A 90 3.38 4.58 -7.77
CA PRO A 90 4.15 5.20 -8.85
C PRO A 90 4.82 6.50 -8.41
N GLN A 91 6.12 6.63 -8.67
CA GLN A 91 6.94 7.80 -8.37
C GLN A 91 7.13 8.71 -9.59
N THR A 92 6.72 8.25 -10.77
CA THR A 92 6.75 9.02 -12.01
C THR A 92 5.48 8.80 -12.84
N PRO A 93 5.10 9.75 -13.72
CA PRO A 93 4.00 9.56 -14.67
C PRO A 93 4.20 8.34 -15.57
N ALA A 94 5.45 8.03 -15.94
CA ALA A 94 5.79 6.87 -16.76
C ALA A 94 5.50 5.53 -16.03
N GLU A 95 5.79 5.44 -14.74
CA GLU A 95 5.43 4.27 -13.93
C GLU A 95 3.91 4.10 -13.84
N LEU A 96 3.16 5.19 -13.72
CA LEU A 96 1.70 5.16 -13.71
C LEU A 96 1.14 4.76 -15.09
N SER A 97 1.71 5.30 -16.17
CA SER A 97 1.35 4.96 -17.55
C SER A 97 1.53 3.46 -17.83
N ALA A 98 2.61 2.84 -17.33
CA ALA A 98 2.85 1.41 -17.48
C ALA A 98 1.76 0.54 -16.82
N VAL A 99 1.12 1.05 -15.77
CA VAL A 99 0.01 0.37 -15.09
C VAL A 99 -1.33 0.57 -15.82
N LEU A 100 -1.50 1.69 -16.51
CA LEU A 100 -2.76 2.10 -17.14
C LEU A 100 -2.79 1.89 -18.67
N GLN A 101 -1.76 1.25 -19.23
CA GLN A 101 -1.51 1.12 -20.67
C GLN A 101 -2.61 0.39 -21.45
N ASP A 102 -3.43 -0.42 -20.79
CA ASP A 102 -4.51 -1.22 -21.36
C ASP A 102 -5.85 -0.48 -21.44
N SER A 103 -5.89 0.79 -21.02
CA SER A 103 -7.11 1.61 -21.00
C SER A 103 -7.02 2.81 -21.95
N GLU A 104 -7.94 2.88 -22.90
CA GLU A 104 -8.10 4.04 -23.80
C GLU A 104 -8.57 5.31 -23.08
N TYR A 105 -9.07 5.19 -21.84
CA TYR A 105 -9.54 6.31 -21.04
C TYR A 105 -8.39 7.18 -20.50
N PHE A 106 -7.25 6.55 -20.17
CA PHE A 106 -6.11 7.22 -19.55
C PHE A 106 -5.15 7.74 -20.62
N THR A 107 -5.52 8.88 -21.23
CA THR A 107 -4.61 9.65 -22.08
C THR A 107 -3.43 10.21 -21.27
N GLU A 108 -2.36 10.65 -21.93
CA GLU A 108 -1.18 11.24 -21.28
C GLU A 108 -1.57 12.38 -20.32
N ASP A 109 -2.40 13.33 -20.76
CA ASP A 109 -2.88 14.44 -19.92
C ASP A 109 -3.59 13.95 -18.64
N ARG A 110 -4.41 12.90 -18.75
CA ARG A 110 -5.13 12.32 -17.61
C ARG A 110 -4.20 11.57 -16.68
N ILE A 111 -3.18 10.90 -17.22
CA ILE A 111 -2.15 10.24 -16.41
C ILE A 111 -1.39 11.28 -15.60
N GLU A 112 -1.05 12.43 -16.19
CA GLU A 112 -0.42 13.54 -15.47
C GLU A 112 -1.33 14.11 -14.37
N GLU A 113 -2.63 14.29 -14.64
CA GLU A 113 -3.61 14.72 -13.63
C GLU A 113 -3.72 13.74 -12.46
N VAL A 114 -3.84 12.44 -12.76
CA VAL A 114 -3.89 11.38 -11.73
C VAL A 114 -2.57 11.33 -10.96
N PHE A 115 -1.44 11.43 -11.64
CA PHE A 115 -0.12 11.43 -11.01
C PHE A 115 0.07 12.63 -10.08
N ALA A 116 -0.37 13.82 -10.51
CA ALA A 116 -0.34 15.03 -9.68
C ALA A 116 -1.21 14.87 -8.42
N PHE A 117 -2.42 14.32 -8.57
CA PHE A 117 -3.30 14.01 -7.44
C PHE A 117 -2.64 13.04 -6.46
N LEU A 118 -2.14 11.90 -6.95
CA LEU A 118 -1.49 10.88 -6.13
C LEU A 118 -0.25 11.45 -5.41
N SER A 119 0.58 12.20 -6.13
CA SER A 119 1.78 12.84 -5.58
C SER A 119 1.46 13.84 -4.48
N GLN A 120 0.39 14.61 -4.63
CA GLN A 120 -0.06 15.54 -3.60
C GLN A 120 -0.65 14.82 -2.40
N PHE A 121 -1.48 13.79 -2.65
CA PHE A 121 -2.17 13.04 -1.61
C PHE A 121 -1.21 12.21 -0.75
N LEU A 122 -0.17 11.64 -1.37
CA LEU A 122 0.80 10.77 -0.72
C LEU A 122 2.00 11.53 -0.15
N LYS A 123 2.04 12.87 -0.27
CA LYS A 123 3.03 13.65 0.47
C LYS A 123 2.85 13.34 1.96
N PRO A 124 3.93 13.03 2.69
CA PRO A 124 3.85 12.99 4.14
C PRO A 124 3.24 14.32 4.60
N PRO A 125 2.33 14.33 5.58
CA PRO A 125 2.00 15.58 6.25
C PRO A 125 3.33 16.22 6.67
N ASN A 126 3.52 17.51 6.35
CA ASN A 126 4.73 18.24 6.72
C ASN A 126 5.09 17.84 8.15
N PRO A 127 6.37 17.52 8.44
CA PRO A 127 6.75 17.24 9.83
C PRO A 127 6.22 18.41 10.66
N PRO A 128 5.63 18.16 11.84
CA PRO A 128 5.29 19.26 12.73
C PRO A 128 6.52 20.15 12.80
N SER A 129 6.37 21.41 12.41
CA SER A 129 7.43 22.39 12.58
C SER A 129 7.90 22.24 14.01
N SER A 130 9.20 22.04 14.15
CA SER A 130 9.85 21.97 15.45
C SER A 130 9.83 23.40 16.02
N ASP A 131 8.65 23.88 16.41
CA ASP A 131 8.48 25.13 17.12
C ASP A 131 8.58 24.81 18.61
N ASN A 132 9.81 24.96 19.09
CA ASN A 132 10.30 25.12 20.48
C ASN A 132 10.14 23.96 21.47
#